data_AF-A0A382N095-F1
#
_entry.id   AF-A0A382N095-F1
#
_cell.length_a   1.000
_cell.length_b   1.000
_cell.length_c   1.000
_cell.angle_alpha   90.00
_cell.angle_beta   90.00
_cell.angle_gamma   90.00
#
_symmetry.space_group_name_H-M   'P 1'
#
loop_
_entity.id
_entity.type
_entity.pdbx_description
1 polymer ?
#
loop_
_entity_poly.entity_id
_entity_poly.type
_entity_poly.pdbx_seq_one_letter_code
_entity_poly.pdbx_strand_id
1 'polypeptide(L)' 'MEAGGFIISIIIAGVIAVLIGKDANSRGMSGAGWGIFTFLICIAAVPIYLIVRKPVTDEKKE' A
#
# COMPACT_ATOMS: atom_id res chain seq x y z
N MET A 1 21.99 10.90 -10.11
CA MET A 1 21.53 9.98 -9.04
C MET A 1 22.41 8.75 -9.10
N GLU A 2 23.02 8.34 -8.00
CA GLU A 2 23.72 7.07 -7.97
C GLU A 2 22.70 5.93 -8.17
N ALA A 3 23.03 4.97 -9.03
CA ALA A 3 22.14 3.84 -9.33
C ALA A 3 21.69 3.11 -8.06
N GLY A 4 22.56 3.03 -7.05
CA GLY A 4 22.25 2.45 -5.74
C GLY A 4 21.09 3.16 -5.03
N GLY A 5 21.05 4.49 -5.01
CA GLY A 5 19.97 5.24 -4.38
C GLY A 5 18.62 5.04 -5.06
N PHE A 6 18.62 4.94 -6.39
CA PHE A 6 17.40 4.67 -7.16
C PHE A 6 16.84 3.26 -6.90
N ILE A 7 17.71 2.24 -6.87
CA ILE A 7 17.33 0.86 -6.57
C ILE A 7 16.73 0.76 -5.15
N ILE A 8 17.38 1.37 -4.16
CA ILE A 8 16.89 1.40 -2.78
C ILE A 8 15.50 2.05 -2.71
N SER A 9 15.30 3.16 -3.43
CA SER A 9 14.00 3.87 -3.45
C SER A 9 12.88 2.99 -4.04
N ILE A 10 13.16 2.24 -5.11
CA ILE A 10 12.19 1.29 -5.69
C ILE A 10 11.86 0.16 -4.72
N ILE A 11 12.86 -0.39 -4.04
CA ILE A 11 12.65 -1.47 -3.05
C ILE A 11 11.74 -0.98 -1.93
N ILE A 12 12.01 0.21 -1.39
CA ILE A 12 11.18 0.82 -0.34
C ILE A 12 9.75 1.03 -0.82
N ALA A 13 9.57 1.62 -2.00
CA ALA A 13 8.25 1.83 -2.59
C ALA A 13 7.50 0.49 -2.78
N GLY A 14 8.19 -0.56 -3.24
CA GLY A 14 7.63 -1.90 -3.41
C GLY A 14 7.18 -2.53 -2.08
N VAL A 15 7.99 -2.42 -1.02
CA VAL A 15 7.63 -2.91 0.31
C VAL A 15 6.39 -2.19 0.83
N ILE A 16 6.35 -0.86 0.73
CA ILE A 16 5.19 -0.07 1.17
C ILE A 16 3.93 -0.46 0.39
N ALA A 17 4.03 -0.61 -0.93
CA ALA A 17 2.92 -1.03 -1.77
C ALA A 17 2.36 -2.40 -1.36
N VAL A 18 3.21 -3.37 -1.05
CA VAL A 18 2.79 -4.69 -0.57
C VAL A 18 2.10 -4.58 0.80
N LEU A 19 2.64 -3.78 1.72
CA LEU A 19 2.05 -3.60 3.04
C LEU A 19 0.66 -2.95 2.96
N ILE A 20 0.50 -1.92 2.13
CA ILE A 20 -0.78 -1.26 1.89
C ILE A 20 -1.77 -2.20 1.20
N GLY A 21 -1.32 -2.98 0.21
CA GLY A 21 -2.17 -3.98 -0.44
C GLY A 21 -2.68 -5.04 0.54
N LYS A 22 -1.84 -5.48 1.48
CA LYS A 22 -2.25 -6.42 2.54
C LYS A 22 -3.24 -5.79 3.52
N ASP A 23 -3.00 -4.57 3.98
CA ASP A 23 -3.92 -3.84 4.88
C ASP A 23 -5.24 -3.53 4.17
N ALA A 24 -5.23 -3.27 2.86
CA ALA A 24 -6.45 -3.04 2.09
C ALA A 24 -7.29 -4.33 1.98
N ASN A 25 -6.64 -5.47 1.71
CA ASN A 25 -7.30 -6.77 1.65
C ASN A 25 -7.96 -7.14 2.99
N SER A 26 -7.31 -6.88 4.13
CA SER A 26 -7.89 -7.17 5.45
C SER A 26 -9.10 -6.30 5.79
N ARG A 27 -9.27 -5.18 5.08
CA ARG A 27 -10.39 -4.22 5.24
C ARG A 27 -11.47 -4.38 4.16
N GLY A 28 -11.46 -5.48 3.39
CA GLY A 28 -12.42 -5.69 2.30
C GLY A 28 -12.31 -4.63 1.19
N MET A 29 -11.10 -4.14 0.93
CA MET A 29 -10.75 -3.25 -0.16
C MET A 29 -9.88 -4.00 -1.19
N SER A 30 -9.79 -3.50 -2.41
CA SER A 30 -8.94 -4.10 -3.44
C SER A 30 -7.45 -3.87 -3.12
N GLY A 31 -6.76 -4.89 -2.60
CA GLY A 31 -5.34 -4.80 -2.29
C GLY A 31 -4.45 -4.59 -3.51
N ALA A 32 -4.80 -5.17 -4.66
CA ALA A 32 -4.09 -4.93 -5.91
C ALA A 32 -4.21 -3.46 -6.36
N GLY A 33 -5.43 -2.90 -6.29
CA GLY A 33 -5.68 -1.50 -6.63
C GLY A 33 -4.89 -0.54 -5.72
N TRP A 34 -4.97 -0.73 -4.41
CA TRP A 34 -4.30 0.14 -3.43
C TRP A 34 -2.78 -0.04 -3.40
N GLY A 35 -2.27 -1.26 -3.62
CA GLY A 35 -0.85 -1.53 -3.72
C GLY A 35 -0.23 -0.87 -4.96
N ILE A 36 -0.83 -1.08 -6.15
CA ILE A 36 -0.34 -0.47 -7.40
C ILE A 36 -0.44 1.06 -7.33
N PHE A 37 -1.56 1.60 -6.84
CA PHE A 37 -1.73 3.03 -6.67
C PHE A 37 -0.66 3.63 -5.74
N THR A 38 -0.36 2.94 -4.63
CA THR A 38 0.70 3.37 -3.70
C THR A 38 2.10 3.28 -4.32
N PHE A 39 2.39 2.25 -5.10
CA PHE A 39 3.69 2.11 -5.75
C PHE A 39 3.98 3.23 -6.77
N LEU A 40 2.94 3.65 -7.52
CA LEU A 40 3.10 4.64 -8.59
C LEU A 40 3.07 6.09 -8.09
N ILE A 41 2.25 6.38 -7.07
CA ILE A 41 1.98 7.74 -6.59
C ILE A 41 2.71 8.03 -5.26
N CYS A 42 3.22 6.99 -4.58
CA CYS A 42 4.04 7.04 -3.35
C CYS A 42 3.50 7.99 -2.27
N ILE A 43 3.99 9.23 -2.28
CA ILE A 43 3.79 10.20 -1.20
C ILE A 43 2.32 10.61 -1.05
N ALA A 44 1.57 10.75 -2.15
CA ALA A 44 0.18 11.18 -2.07
C ALA A 44 -0.79 10.00 -1.85
N ALA A 45 -0.45 8.81 -2.34
CA ALA A 45 -1.33 7.65 -2.23
C ALA A 45 -1.44 7.12 -0.79
N VAL A 46 -0.37 7.18 0.01
CA VAL A 46 -0.39 6.71 1.40
C VAL A 46 -1.37 7.54 2.27
N PRO A 47 -1.30 8.89 2.31
CA PRO A 47 -2.28 9.70 3.03
C PRO A 47 -3.71 9.48 2.55
N ILE A 48 -3.93 9.43 1.22
CA ILE A 48 -5.26 9.17 0.65
C ILE A 48 -5.79 7.84 1.15
N TYR A 49 -4.98 6.77 1.06
CA TYR A 49 -5.34 5.45 1.57
C TYR A 49 -5.70 5.50 3.06
N LEU A 50 -4.87 6.15 3.88
CA LEU A 50 -5.13 6.23 5.33
C LEU A 50 -6.41 6.99 5.68
N ILE A 51 -6.83 7.95 4.85
CA ILE A 51 -8.08 8.71 5.02
C ILE A 51 -9.30 7.88 4.60
N VAL A 52 -9.24 7.19 3.46
CA VAL A 52 -10.41 6.51 2.87
C VAL A 52 -10.49 5.03 3.21
N ARG A 53 -9.49 4.47 3.92
CA ARG A 53 -9.47 3.06 4.27
C ARG A 53 -10.67 2.71 5.14
N LYS A 54 -11.27 1.57 4.84
CA LYS A 54 -12.37 1.01 5.63
C LYS A 54 -11.87 0.59 7.02
N PRO A 55 -12.75 0.52 8.04
CA PRO A 55 -12.40 -0.09 9.32
C PRO A 55 -11.92 -1.53 9.11
N VAL A 56 -11.11 -2.03 10.06
CA VAL A 56 -10.72 -3.44 10.04
C VAL A 56 -11.97 -4.27 10.24
N THR A 57 -12.25 -5.18 9.31
CA THR A 57 -13.38 -6.09 9.41
C THR A 57 -13.05 -7.17 10.42
N ASP A 58 -13.77 -7.22 11.55
CA ASP A 58 -13.69 -8.30 12.54
C ASP A 58 -14.35 -9.60 12.04
N GLU A 59 -14.29 -9.90 10.74
CA GLU A 59 -14.66 -11.22 10.23
C GLU A 59 -13.54 -12.22 10.56
N LYS A 60 -13.37 -12.52 11.85
CA LYS A 60 -13.17 -13.91 12.23
C LYS A 60 -14.47 -14.63 11.87
N LYS A 61 -14.53 -15.18 10.65
CA LYS A 61 -15.45 -16.26 10.38
C LYS A 61 -15.08 -17.41 11.32
N GLU A 62 -16.08 -17.85 12.07
CA GLU A 62 -16.08 -19.02 12.96
C GLU A 62 -15.43 -20.26 12.32
#